data_AF-A0A328F6Z4-F1
#
_entry.id   AF-A0A328F6Z4-F1
#
_cell.length_a   1.000
_cell.length_b   1.000
_cell.length_c   1.000
_cell.angle_alpha   90.00
_cell.angle_beta   90.00
_cell.angle_gamma   90.00
#
_symmetry.space_group_name_H-M   'P 1'
#
loop_
_entity.id
_entity.type
_entity.pdbx_description
1 polymer ?
#
loop_
_entity_poly.entity_id
_entity_poly.type
_entity_poly.pdbx_seq_one_letter_code
_entity_poly.pdbx_strand_id
1 'polypeptide(L)'
;MTNKEGFCRAIKTIFPNTAHAFCQAHYLKNIAEPVADVDESLKVSLRKNVRSEIGDLIRSEHHGEAQGRVLTVTGILPSPIDDPESNTPPKKIREEQEDIVNALIRRSRYLLTLKGRPPFRLAGIEMFERLTGLILELDEFICHIPDSRLLELQQGICIALKNASNEYADIKNAAGWLQDISDLLEVDEKNPRTSKNVRMELFVYLASIKKQGEGNPILTDFAPKICKTTSNYASGLFHSYDNLDIPRTNNERESEFREFKRRFLKITGQKGATLRLIQRSGAWELIPTPNSISEIVSAISQTDFGEFCKERQRVRSHRERFRLHTRSADQANNQLKKLRERWLEIPADELSE
;
A
#
# COMPACT_ATOMS: atom_id res chain seq x y z
N MET A 1 -5.13 17.56 26.35
CA MET A 1 -3.77 18.15 26.24
C MET A 1 -2.90 17.19 25.45
N THR A 2 -2.65 17.48 24.18
CA THR A 2 -1.80 16.63 23.33
C THR A 2 -0.36 16.71 23.85
N ASN A 3 0.29 15.56 24.00
CA ASN A 3 1.62 15.31 24.56
C ASN A 3 2.76 16.23 24.03
N LYS A 4 2.50 16.96 22.95
CA LYS A 4 3.42 17.87 22.26
C LYS A 4 3.75 19.13 23.05
N GLU A 5 2.76 19.75 23.71
CA GLU A 5 2.99 20.98 24.48
C GLU A 5 3.82 20.73 25.75
N GLY A 6 3.58 19.61 26.43
CA GLY A 6 4.36 19.18 27.59
C GLY A 6 5.81 18.89 27.23
N PHE A 7 6.03 18.21 26.11
CA PHE A 7 7.38 17.90 25.60
C PHE A 7 8.14 19.17 25.19
N CYS A 8 7.52 20.09 24.45
CA CYS A 8 8.14 21.36 24.08
C CYS A 8 8.53 22.20 25.32
N ARG A 9 7.68 22.22 26.35
CA ARG A 9 7.99 22.90 27.62
C ARG A 9 9.18 22.25 28.32
N ALA A 10 9.23 20.92 28.40
CA ALA A 10 10.34 20.19 29.00
C ALA A 10 11.67 20.42 28.27
N ILE A 11 11.66 20.40 26.93
CA ILE A 11 12.84 20.76 26.13
C ILE A 11 13.27 22.17 26.44
N LYS A 12 12.36 23.14 26.48
CA LYS A 12 12.70 24.54 26.76
C LYS A 12 13.28 24.74 28.17
N THR A 13 12.92 23.91 29.14
CA THR A 13 13.53 23.92 30.47
C THR A 13 14.99 23.46 30.46
N ILE A 14 15.32 22.44 29.67
CA ILE A 14 16.67 21.85 29.63
C ILE A 14 17.56 22.56 28.61
N PHE A 15 16.99 22.99 27.49
CA PHE A 15 17.67 23.58 26.33
C PHE A 15 16.95 24.89 25.90
N PRO A 16 17.07 25.97 26.69
CA PRO A 16 16.30 27.21 26.47
C PRO A 16 16.63 27.93 25.16
N ASN A 17 17.85 27.74 24.65
CA ASN A 17 18.35 28.43 23.45
C ASN A 17 18.30 27.54 22.20
N THR A 18 17.84 26.30 22.30
CA THR A 18 17.80 25.37 21.17
C THR A 18 16.44 25.45 20.49
N ALA A 19 16.45 25.81 19.21
CA ALA A 19 15.25 25.77 18.38
C ALA A 19 14.73 24.32 18.30
N HIS A 20 13.44 24.11 18.61
CA HIS A 20 12.83 22.80 18.53
C HIS A 20 12.12 22.62 17.19
N ALA A 21 12.72 21.82 16.30
CA ALA A 21 12.10 21.48 15.03
C ALA A 21 10.98 20.45 15.17
N PHE A 22 9.90 20.65 14.42
CA PHE A 22 8.88 19.65 14.22
C PHE A 22 9.18 18.86 12.95
N CYS A 23 9.09 17.53 13.07
CA CYS A 23 9.27 16.64 11.92
C CYS A 23 8.23 16.95 10.83
N GLN A 24 8.72 17.26 9.62
CA GLN A 24 7.85 17.56 8.49
C GLN A 24 7.02 16.35 8.05
N ALA A 25 7.51 15.11 8.20
CA ALA A 25 6.74 13.91 7.89
C ALA A 25 5.52 13.74 8.81
N HIS A 26 5.66 14.07 10.10
CA HIS A 26 4.53 14.08 11.03
C HIS A 26 3.55 15.20 10.72
N TYR A 27 4.05 16.38 10.35
CA TYR A 27 3.19 17.46 9.88
C TYR A 27 2.35 17.02 8.67
N LEU A 28 2.98 16.49 7.62
CA LEU A 28 2.32 16.01 6.40
C LEU A 28 1.28 14.93 6.71
N LYS A 29 1.61 13.98 7.60
CA LYS A 29 0.67 12.95 8.06
C LYS A 29 -0.57 13.55 8.72
N ASN A 30 -0.42 14.58 9.55
CA ASN A 30 -1.54 15.16 10.29
C ASN A 30 -2.42 16.07 9.42
N ILE A 31 -1.83 16.82 8.48
CA ILE A 31 -2.66 17.60 7.52
C ILE A 31 -3.44 16.69 6.57
N ALA A 32 -2.97 15.46 6.35
CA ALA A 32 -3.63 14.49 5.50
C ALA A 32 -4.78 13.74 6.19
N GLU A 33 -4.88 13.78 7.52
CA GLU A 33 -5.93 13.09 8.30
C GLU A 33 -7.35 13.37 7.78
N PRO A 34 -7.81 14.63 7.60
CA PRO A 34 -9.16 14.90 7.10
C PRO A 34 -9.40 14.32 5.70
N VAL A 35 -8.40 14.36 4.82
CA VAL A 35 -8.50 13.80 3.47
C VAL A 35 -8.52 12.27 3.51
N ALA A 36 -7.72 11.67 4.41
CA ALA A 36 -7.62 10.22 4.57
C ALA A 36 -8.91 9.60 5.12
N ASP A 37 -9.63 10.28 6.01
CA ASP A 37 -10.90 9.81 6.55
C ASP A 37 -12.00 9.74 5.48
N VAL A 38 -12.05 10.74 4.60
CA VAL A 38 -13.00 10.76 3.48
C VAL A 38 -12.56 9.80 2.37
N ASP A 39 -11.26 9.67 2.09
CA ASP A 39 -10.73 8.62 1.19
C ASP A 39 -11.08 7.20 1.67
N GLU A 40 -11.00 6.94 2.98
CA GLU A 40 -11.42 5.66 3.55
C GLU A 40 -12.92 5.42 3.34
N SER A 41 -13.74 6.48 3.43
CA SER A 41 -15.18 6.43 3.15
C SER A 41 -15.47 6.13 1.69
N LEU A 42 -14.82 6.84 0.75
CA LEU A 42 -14.85 6.55 -0.70
C LEU A 42 -14.46 5.08 -0.97
N LYS A 43 -13.40 4.60 -0.34
CA LYS A 43 -12.95 3.22 -0.50
C LYS A 43 -14.02 2.22 -0.05
N VAL A 44 -14.69 2.51 1.07
CA VAL A 44 -15.76 1.65 1.60
C VAL A 44 -16.98 1.68 0.68
N SER A 45 -17.40 2.85 0.20
CA SER A 45 -18.54 3.00 -0.71
C SER A 45 -18.26 2.34 -2.06
N LEU A 46 -17.12 2.63 -2.68
CA LEU A 46 -16.70 2.02 -3.96
C LEU A 46 -16.61 0.51 -3.86
N ARG A 47 -16.03 -0.04 -2.78
CA ARG A 47 -15.99 -1.48 -2.55
C ARG A 47 -17.39 -2.09 -2.44
N LYS A 48 -18.34 -1.42 -1.77
CA LYS A 48 -19.73 -1.89 -1.66
C LYS A 48 -20.40 -1.88 -3.03
N ASN A 49 -20.24 -0.81 -3.80
CA ASN A 49 -20.81 -0.69 -5.14
C ASN A 49 -20.28 -1.79 -6.07
N VAL A 50 -18.95 -1.98 -6.16
CA VAL A 50 -18.36 -3.06 -6.96
C VAL A 50 -18.91 -4.43 -6.52
N ARG A 51 -19.00 -4.70 -5.22
CA ARG A 51 -19.56 -5.97 -4.73
C ARG A 51 -21.06 -6.14 -4.98
N SER A 52 -21.81 -5.05 -5.13
CA SER A 52 -23.22 -5.11 -5.50
C SER A 52 -23.38 -5.52 -6.96
N GLU A 53 -22.53 -5.01 -7.84
CA GLU A 53 -22.61 -5.26 -9.28
C GLU A 53 -22.04 -6.64 -9.67
N ILE A 54 -20.87 -7.01 -9.14
CA ILE A 54 -20.11 -8.20 -9.59
C ILE A 54 -19.79 -9.17 -8.44
N GLY A 55 -20.52 -9.05 -7.32
CA GLY A 55 -20.23 -9.78 -6.09
C GLY A 55 -20.27 -11.29 -6.24
N ASP A 56 -21.18 -11.79 -7.07
CA ASP A 56 -21.33 -13.23 -7.32
C ASP A 56 -20.20 -13.75 -8.20
N LEU A 57 -19.88 -13.03 -9.28
CA LEU A 57 -18.75 -13.33 -10.16
C LEU A 57 -17.41 -13.37 -9.41
N ILE A 58 -17.14 -12.43 -8.52
CA ILE A 58 -15.86 -12.42 -7.80
C ILE A 58 -15.81 -13.46 -6.66
N ARG A 59 -16.95 -14.00 -6.21
CA ARG A 59 -17.03 -15.02 -5.16
C ARG A 59 -17.02 -16.45 -5.71
N SER A 60 -17.49 -16.66 -6.94
CA SER A 60 -17.72 -17.97 -7.55
C SER A 60 -16.45 -18.85 -7.65
N GLU A 61 -15.25 -18.26 -7.65
CA GLU A 61 -13.99 -19.02 -7.61
C GLU A 61 -13.83 -19.91 -6.36
N HIS A 62 -14.65 -19.72 -5.32
CA HIS A 62 -14.58 -20.54 -4.10
C HIS A 62 -15.22 -21.94 -4.22
N HIS A 63 -15.85 -22.31 -5.34
CA HIS A 63 -16.61 -23.56 -5.43
C HIS A 63 -15.88 -24.75 -6.06
N GLY A 64 -14.64 -24.58 -6.54
CA GLY A 64 -13.90 -25.65 -7.25
C GLY A 64 -12.82 -26.40 -6.45
N GLU A 65 -12.47 -25.96 -5.24
CA GLU A 65 -11.31 -26.49 -4.54
C GLU A 65 -11.62 -26.81 -3.08
N ALA A 66 -11.68 -28.11 -2.77
CA ALA A 66 -11.61 -28.65 -1.42
C ALA A 66 -10.23 -28.40 -0.74
N GLN A 67 -9.52 -27.32 -1.07
CA GLN A 67 -8.28 -26.92 -0.40
C GLN A 67 -8.64 -26.14 0.86
N GLY A 68 -8.98 -26.89 1.90
CA GLY A 68 -9.16 -26.39 3.25
C GLY A 68 -8.03 -25.45 3.66
N ARG A 69 -8.41 -24.38 4.36
CA ARG A 69 -7.60 -23.58 5.30
C ARG A 69 -6.11 -23.97 5.29
N VAL A 70 -5.34 -23.47 4.32
CA VAL A 70 -3.87 -23.52 4.41
C VAL A 70 -3.50 -22.51 5.48
N LEU A 71 -3.58 -22.97 6.72
CA LEU A 71 -3.10 -22.32 7.91
C LEU A 71 -1.65 -21.95 7.66
N THR A 72 -1.37 -20.65 7.81
CA THR A 72 -0.11 -20.08 8.28
C THR A 72 1.16 -20.85 7.91
N VAL A 73 2.01 -20.19 7.13
CA VAL A 73 3.46 -20.41 7.07
C VAL A 73 4.05 -20.14 8.48
N THR A 74 3.75 -21.00 9.44
CA THR A 74 4.35 -21.03 10.77
C THR A 74 5.24 -22.27 10.94
N GLY A 75 5.36 -23.12 9.91
CA GLY A 75 6.32 -24.24 9.93
C GLY A 75 6.04 -25.29 11.01
N ILE A 76 4.85 -25.30 11.62
CA ILE A 76 4.57 -26.18 12.77
C ILE A 76 3.98 -27.53 12.35
N LEU A 77 3.37 -27.67 11.17
CA LEU A 77 2.90 -28.98 10.68
C LEU A 77 2.94 -29.07 9.15
N PRO A 78 3.69 -30.02 8.55
CA PRO A 78 3.55 -30.31 7.14
C PRO A 78 2.30 -31.18 6.92
N SER A 79 1.27 -30.63 6.29
CA SER A 79 0.24 -31.48 5.67
C SER A 79 0.86 -32.28 4.51
N PRO A 80 0.29 -33.41 4.07
CA PRO A 80 0.72 -34.03 2.82
C PRO A 80 0.58 -33.04 1.65
N ILE A 81 1.54 -33.05 0.73
CA ILE A 81 1.37 -32.45 -0.60
C ILE A 81 1.04 -33.65 -1.48
N ASP A 82 -0.08 -33.60 -2.21
CA ASP A 82 -0.37 -34.60 -3.25
C ASP A 82 0.78 -34.59 -4.25
N ASP A 83 1.29 -35.76 -4.61
CA ASP A 83 2.43 -35.88 -5.51
C ASP A 83 2.16 -35.08 -6.80
N PRO A 84 3.11 -34.26 -7.26
CA PRO A 84 2.91 -33.49 -8.47
C PRO A 84 2.84 -34.49 -9.62
N GLU A 85 1.64 -34.66 -10.19
CA GLU A 85 1.52 -35.30 -11.48
C GLU A 85 2.53 -34.66 -12.44
N SER A 86 3.43 -35.51 -12.91
CA SER A 86 4.44 -35.22 -13.90
C SER A 86 3.80 -34.69 -15.18
N ASN A 87 4.52 -33.79 -15.84
CA ASN A 87 4.33 -33.37 -17.22
C ASN A 87 3.07 -32.54 -17.49
N THR A 88 3.21 -31.21 -17.52
CA THR A 88 2.26 -30.33 -18.21
C THR A 88 2.18 -30.76 -19.68
N PRO A 89 1.02 -31.24 -20.17
CA PRO A 89 0.73 -31.33 -21.60
C PRO A 89 0.64 -29.89 -22.16
N PRO A 90 0.54 -29.69 -23.49
CA PRO A 90 0.09 -28.40 -24.00
C PRO A 90 -1.25 -28.08 -23.31
N LYS A 91 -1.30 -26.95 -22.57
CA LYS A 91 -2.56 -26.49 -22.00
C LYS A 91 -3.58 -26.45 -23.11
N LYS A 92 -4.73 -27.09 -22.91
CA LYS A 92 -5.82 -26.94 -23.88
C LYS A 92 -6.18 -25.46 -23.94
N ILE A 93 -6.49 -24.96 -25.13
CA ILE A 93 -6.79 -23.53 -25.35
C ILE A 93 -7.83 -23.00 -24.34
N ARG A 94 -8.86 -23.81 -24.05
CA ARG A 94 -9.90 -23.51 -23.05
C ARG A 94 -9.37 -23.39 -21.61
N GLU A 95 -8.35 -24.17 -21.22
CA GLU A 95 -7.72 -24.07 -19.90
C GLU A 95 -6.91 -22.78 -19.76
N GLU A 96 -6.24 -22.34 -20.82
CA GLU A 96 -5.49 -21.08 -20.83
C GLU A 96 -6.41 -19.85 -20.79
N GLN A 97 -7.52 -19.88 -21.53
CA GLN A 97 -8.57 -18.87 -21.45
C GLN A 97 -9.12 -18.77 -20.01
N GLU A 98 -9.48 -19.90 -19.42
CA GLU A 98 -10.02 -19.97 -18.05
C GLU A 98 -9.02 -19.44 -17.01
N ASP A 99 -7.74 -19.77 -17.16
CA ASP A 99 -6.67 -19.27 -16.29
C ASP A 99 -6.52 -17.75 -16.35
N ILE A 100 -6.60 -17.15 -17.55
CA ILE A 100 -6.48 -15.70 -17.73
C ILE A 100 -7.71 -14.99 -17.13
N VAL A 101 -8.92 -15.49 -17.39
CA VAL A 101 -10.16 -14.91 -16.83
C VAL A 101 -10.12 -14.96 -15.30
N ASN A 102 -9.77 -16.11 -14.72
CA ASN A 102 -9.65 -16.25 -13.26
C ASN A 102 -8.58 -15.33 -12.68
N ALA A 103 -7.46 -15.13 -13.39
CA ALA A 103 -6.43 -14.19 -12.98
C ALA A 103 -6.94 -12.73 -12.93
N LEU A 104 -7.73 -12.31 -13.92
CA LEU A 104 -8.37 -10.98 -13.94
C LEU A 104 -9.39 -10.82 -12.81
N ILE A 105 -10.22 -11.84 -12.54
CA ILE A 105 -11.17 -11.83 -11.41
C ILE A 105 -10.43 -11.76 -10.06
N ARG A 106 -9.32 -12.49 -9.88
CA ARG A 106 -8.44 -12.38 -8.69
C ARG A 106 -7.88 -10.98 -8.53
N ARG A 107 -7.43 -10.36 -9.63
CA ARG A 107 -6.91 -8.99 -9.61
C ARG A 107 -7.98 -8.01 -9.15
N SER A 108 -9.20 -8.09 -9.68
CA SER A 108 -10.33 -7.25 -9.23
C SER A 108 -10.57 -7.37 -7.73
N ARG A 109 -10.61 -8.60 -7.19
CA ARG A 109 -10.72 -8.82 -5.74
C ARG A 109 -9.59 -8.19 -4.96
N TYR A 110 -8.35 -8.35 -5.42
CA TYR A 110 -7.20 -7.78 -4.75
C TYR A 110 -7.30 -6.26 -4.65
N LEU A 111 -7.72 -5.58 -5.72
CA LEU A 111 -7.90 -4.12 -5.72
C LEU A 111 -8.90 -3.68 -4.64
N LEU A 112 -9.92 -4.49 -4.36
CA LEU A 112 -10.87 -4.21 -3.27
C LEU A 112 -10.24 -4.33 -1.87
N THR A 113 -9.05 -4.92 -1.72
CA THR A 113 -8.35 -5.11 -0.43
C THR A 113 -7.30 -4.05 -0.10
N LEU A 114 -7.13 -3.04 -0.97
CA LEU A 114 -6.13 -2.00 -0.77
C LEU A 114 -6.29 -1.28 0.59
N LYS A 115 -5.15 -0.87 1.15
CA LYS A 115 -5.02 -0.20 2.46
C LYS A 115 -4.20 1.06 2.29
N GLY A 116 -4.72 2.18 2.78
CA GLY A 116 -4.04 3.47 2.71
C GLY A 116 -2.79 3.50 3.56
N ARG A 117 -1.87 4.38 3.20
CA ARG A 117 -0.75 4.87 4.01
C ARG A 117 -0.64 6.38 3.77
N PRO A 118 -1.48 7.18 4.43
CA PRO A 118 -1.37 8.63 4.38
C PRO A 118 0.06 9.08 4.74
N PRO A 119 0.52 10.22 4.21
CA PRO A 119 -0.27 11.25 3.51
C PRO A 119 -0.47 11.00 2.00
N PHE A 120 0.43 10.27 1.33
CA PHE A 120 0.45 10.19 -0.15
C PHE A 120 -0.10 8.90 -0.75
N ARG A 121 -0.47 7.92 0.08
CA ARG A 121 -1.16 6.71 -0.41
C ARG A 121 -2.56 6.65 0.16
N LEU A 122 -3.49 7.16 -0.62
CA LEU A 122 -4.92 7.17 -0.33
C LEU A 122 -5.55 6.00 -1.08
N ALA A 123 -6.15 5.07 -0.34
CA ALA A 123 -6.56 3.79 -0.89
C ALA A 123 -7.90 3.83 -1.64
N GLY A 124 -8.76 4.79 -1.37
CA GLY A 124 -9.95 5.05 -2.18
C GLY A 124 -9.55 5.55 -3.57
N ILE A 125 -8.70 6.58 -3.63
CA ILE A 125 -8.09 7.07 -4.87
C ILE A 125 -7.35 5.95 -5.61
N GLU A 126 -6.44 5.23 -4.93
CA GLU A 126 -5.68 4.15 -5.56
C GLU A 126 -6.61 3.05 -6.09
N MET A 127 -7.67 2.69 -5.36
CA MET A 127 -8.65 1.71 -5.83
C MET A 127 -9.38 2.19 -7.07
N PHE A 128 -9.84 3.45 -7.09
CA PHE A 128 -10.52 4.05 -8.23
C PHE A 128 -9.62 4.02 -9.47
N GLU A 129 -8.41 4.57 -9.40
CA GLU A 129 -7.46 4.64 -10.52
C GLU A 129 -7.09 3.25 -11.06
N ARG A 130 -6.90 2.28 -10.16
CA ARG A 130 -6.52 0.90 -10.55
C ARG A 130 -7.67 0.14 -11.19
N LEU A 131 -8.90 0.38 -10.77
CA LEU A 131 -10.09 -0.19 -11.40
C LEU A 131 -10.34 0.45 -12.77
N THR A 132 -10.17 1.76 -12.90
CA THR A 132 -10.20 2.46 -14.20
C THR A 132 -9.17 1.88 -15.16
N GLY A 133 -7.92 1.73 -14.70
CA GLY A 133 -6.87 1.10 -15.51
C GLY A 133 -7.22 -0.33 -15.92
N LEU A 134 -7.81 -1.12 -15.02
CA LEU A 134 -8.24 -2.48 -15.35
C LEU A 134 -9.34 -2.51 -16.43
N ILE A 135 -10.30 -1.59 -16.40
CA ILE A 135 -11.36 -1.52 -17.43
C ILE A 135 -10.79 -1.23 -18.80
N LEU A 136 -9.87 -0.26 -18.91
CA LEU A 136 -9.22 0.09 -20.18
C LEU A 136 -8.47 -1.11 -20.77
N GLU A 137 -7.88 -1.94 -19.91
CA GLU A 137 -7.23 -3.17 -20.33
C GLU A 137 -8.27 -4.20 -20.80
N LEU A 138 -9.37 -4.39 -20.05
CA LEU A 138 -10.43 -5.35 -20.36
C LEU A 138 -11.07 -5.11 -21.73
N ASP A 139 -11.16 -3.86 -22.21
CA ASP A 139 -11.65 -3.54 -23.55
C ASP A 139 -10.90 -4.34 -24.64
N GLU A 140 -9.58 -4.46 -24.53
CA GLU A 140 -8.78 -5.20 -25.50
C GLU A 140 -9.00 -6.71 -25.42
N PHE A 141 -9.17 -7.26 -24.20
CA PHE A 141 -9.47 -8.70 -24.03
C PHE A 141 -10.82 -9.06 -24.65
N ILE A 142 -11.85 -8.24 -24.38
CA ILE A 142 -13.22 -8.45 -24.84
C ILE A 142 -13.32 -8.32 -26.37
N CYS A 143 -12.61 -7.36 -26.97
CA CYS A 143 -12.57 -7.20 -28.41
C CYS A 143 -11.96 -8.40 -29.15
N HIS A 144 -10.98 -9.09 -28.53
CA HIS A 144 -10.36 -10.27 -29.13
C HIS A 144 -11.23 -11.52 -28.99
N ILE A 145 -11.63 -11.87 -27.76
CA ILE A 145 -12.49 -13.02 -27.46
C ILE A 145 -13.55 -12.57 -26.46
N PRO A 146 -14.84 -12.47 -26.87
CA PRO A 146 -15.91 -12.13 -25.97
C PRO A 146 -16.10 -13.22 -24.90
N ASP A 147 -15.87 -12.89 -23.63
CA ASP A 147 -16.19 -13.74 -22.48
C ASP A 147 -17.25 -13.02 -21.62
N SER A 148 -18.36 -13.71 -21.33
CA SER A 148 -19.50 -13.14 -20.60
C SER A 148 -19.12 -12.63 -19.21
N ARG A 149 -18.14 -13.28 -18.56
CA ARG A 149 -17.64 -12.89 -17.24
C ARG A 149 -16.79 -11.63 -17.32
N LEU A 150 -15.98 -11.48 -18.37
CA LEU A 150 -15.20 -10.25 -18.58
C LEU A 150 -16.10 -9.06 -18.91
N LEU A 151 -17.17 -9.28 -19.69
CA LEU A 151 -18.21 -8.28 -19.95
C LEU A 151 -18.93 -7.85 -18.67
N GLU A 152 -19.40 -8.82 -17.87
CA GLU A 152 -20.04 -8.55 -16.57
C GLU A 152 -19.09 -7.80 -15.63
N LEU A 153 -17.83 -8.24 -15.56
CA LEU A 153 -16.78 -7.60 -14.77
C LEU A 153 -16.57 -6.14 -15.17
N GLN A 154 -16.42 -5.88 -16.47
CA GLN A 154 -16.21 -4.55 -16.99
C GLN A 154 -17.40 -3.63 -16.70
N GLN A 155 -18.62 -4.07 -17.04
CA GLN A 155 -19.84 -3.28 -16.86
C GLN A 155 -20.07 -2.91 -15.40
N GLY A 156 -19.96 -3.88 -14.50
CA GLY A 156 -20.19 -3.63 -13.08
C GLY A 156 -19.14 -2.73 -12.45
N ILE A 157 -17.86 -2.84 -12.84
CA ILE A 157 -16.83 -1.89 -12.37
C ILE A 157 -17.10 -0.49 -12.96
N CYS A 158 -17.49 -0.37 -14.22
CA CYS A 158 -17.83 0.91 -14.85
C CYS A 158 -18.97 1.63 -14.12
N ILE A 159 -20.05 0.91 -13.77
CA ILE A 159 -21.17 1.44 -12.99
C ILE A 159 -20.69 1.95 -11.63
N ALA A 160 -19.91 1.13 -10.91
CA ALA A 160 -19.39 1.48 -9.60
C ALA A 160 -18.48 2.73 -9.63
N LEU A 161 -17.60 2.84 -10.63
CA LEU A 161 -16.74 4.01 -10.82
C LEU A 161 -17.53 5.27 -11.18
N LYS A 162 -18.53 5.14 -12.06
CA LYS A 162 -19.40 6.27 -12.42
C LYS A 162 -20.11 6.86 -11.19
N ASN A 163 -20.56 6.00 -10.28
CA ASN A 163 -21.21 6.43 -9.04
C ASN A 163 -20.26 7.13 -8.05
N ALA A 164 -18.95 6.85 -8.15
CA ALA A 164 -17.93 7.38 -7.25
C ALA A 164 -17.14 8.57 -7.84
N SER A 165 -17.39 8.95 -9.09
CA SER A 165 -16.53 9.87 -9.87
C SER A 165 -16.41 11.27 -9.27
N ASN A 166 -17.53 11.86 -8.82
CA ASN A 166 -17.54 13.20 -8.24
C ASN A 166 -16.77 13.25 -6.91
N GLU A 167 -17.07 12.30 -6.01
CA GLU A 167 -16.38 12.18 -4.72
C GLU A 167 -14.87 11.91 -4.94
N TYR A 168 -14.52 11.05 -5.89
CA TYR A 168 -13.13 10.82 -6.30
C TYR A 168 -12.44 12.11 -6.77
N ALA A 169 -13.06 12.90 -7.65
CA ALA A 169 -12.47 14.12 -8.18
C ALA A 169 -12.15 15.14 -7.07
N ASP A 170 -13.07 15.29 -6.11
CA ASP A 170 -12.89 16.18 -4.97
C ASP A 170 -11.75 15.73 -4.05
N ILE A 171 -11.70 14.45 -3.70
CA ILE A 171 -10.63 13.93 -2.84
C ILE A 171 -9.28 13.97 -3.58
N LYS A 172 -9.27 13.74 -4.91
CA LYS A 172 -8.07 13.83 -5.74
C LYS A 172 -7.51 15.26 -5.78
N ASN A 173 -8.37 16.28 -5.84
CA ASN A 173 -7.95 17.68 -5.74
C ASN A 173 -7.28 17.96 -4.39
N ALA A 174 -7.89 17.50 -3.29
CA ALA A 174 -7.31 17.66 -1.96
C ALA A 174 -5.99 16.88 -1.78
N ALA A 175 -5.87 15.70 -2.39
CA ALA A 175 -4.62 14.95 -2.43
C ALA A 175 -3.52 15.69 -3.20
N GLY A 176 -3.88 16.42 -4.26
CA GLY A 176 -3.00 17.36 -4.97
C GLY A 176 -2.46 18.43 -4.03
N TRP A 177 -3.30 19.04 -3.18
CA TRP A 177 -2.84 20.01 -2.19
C TRP A 177 -1.80 19.45 -1.22
N LEU A 178 -1.96 18.19 -0.80
CA LEU A 178 -0.99 17.52 0.08
C LEU A 178 0.35 17.33 -0.62
N GLN A 179 0.34 16.99 -1.92
CA GLN A 179 1.55 16.85 -2.72
C GLN A 179 2.24 18.20 -2.90
N ASP A 180 1.52 19.24 -3.29
CA ASP A 180 2.06 20.60 -3.45
C ASP A 180 2.68 21.12 -2.15
N ILE A 181 2.05 20.86 -0.99
CA ILE A 181 2.61 21.22 0.32
C ILE A 181 3.89 20.42 0.60
N SER A 182 3.95 19.14 0.21
CA SER A 182 5.16 18.33 0.34
C SER A 182 6.30 18.91 -0.48
N ASP A 183 6.03 19.23 -1.74
CA ASP A 183 6.99 19.75 -2.71
C ASP A 183 7.51 21.13 -2.26
N LEU A 184 6.62 21.99 -1.74
CA LEU A 184 7.01 23.27 -1.12
C LEU A 184 7.94 23.11 0.09
N LEU A 185 7.84 21.99 0.80
CA LEU A 185 8.69 21.67 1.95
C LEU A 185 9.93 20.85 1.58
N GLU A 186 10.09 20.42 0.34
CA GLU A 186 11.33 19.78 -0.09
C GLU A 186 12.50 20.76 -0.09
N VAL A 187 13.69 20.22 0.16
CA VAL A 187 14.94 20.98 0.17
C VAL A 187 15.60 20.78 -1.19
N ASP A 188 15.87 21.89 -1.88
CA ASP A 188 16.71 21.89 -3.07
C ASP A 188 18.16 22.21 -2.66
N GLU A 189 19.05 21.22 -2.73
CA GLU A 189 20.47 21.40 -2.44
C GLU A 189 21.15 22.40 -3.38
N LYS A 190 20.59 22.59 -4.59
CA LYS A 190 21.13 23.52 -5.60
C LYS A 190 20.67 24.95 -5.37
N ASN A 191 19.49 25.13 -4.77
CA ASN A 191 18.90 26.44 -4.48
C ASN A 191 18.46 26.52 -3.01
N PRO A 192 19.38 26.83 -2.08
CA PRO A 192 19.07 26.91 -0.66
C PRO A 192 17.98 27.95 -0.38
N ARG A 193 16.95 27.54 0.36
CA ARG A 193 15.82 28.39 0.73
C ARG A 193 15.90 28.72 2.22
N THR A 194 15.52 29.93 2.61
CA THR A 194 15.46 30.34 4.02
C THR A 194 14.13 29.94 4.66
N SER A 195 14.08 29.83 5.99
CA SER A 195 12.82 29.58 6.70
C SER A 195 11.75 30.60 6.36
N LYS A 196 12.14 31.87 6.20
CA LYS A 196 11.23 32.98 5.92
C LYS A 196 10.57 32.82 4.55
N ASN A 197 11.35 32.47 3.53
CA ASN A 197 10.84 32.23 2.18
C ASN A 197 9.87 31.05 2.14
N VAL A 198 10.29 29.89 2.65
CA VAL A 198 9.45 28.68 2.66
C VAL A 198 8.16 28.91 3.45
N ARG A 199 8.24 29.58 4.61
CA ARG A 199 7.06 29.95 5.39
C ARG A 199 6.11 30.85 4.59
N MET A 200 6.63 31.91 3.98
CA MET A 200 5.80 32.84 3.21
C MET A 200 5.09 32.11 2.06
N GLU A 201 5.82 31.34 1.27
CA GLU A 201 5.26 30.58 0.15
C GLU A 201 4.20 29.56 0.60
N LEU A 202 4.45 28.82 1.69
CA LEU A 202 3.48 27.89 2.24
C LEU A 202 2.20 28.60 2.68
N PHE A 203 2.29 29.74 3.37
CA PHE A 203 1.09 30.47 3.82
C PHE A 203 0.34 31.15 2.66
N VAL A 204 1.04 31.58 1.61
CA VAL A 204 0.40 32.04 0.36
C VAL A 204 -0.36 30.90 -0.31
N TYR A 205 0.24 29.71 -0.38
CA TYR A 205 -0.42 28.52 -0.90
C TYR A 205 -1.63 28.09 -0.04
N LEU A 206 -1.54 28.17 1.28
CA LEU A 206 -2.67 27.89 2.16
C LEU A 206 -3.86 28.84 1.92
N ALA A 207 -3.60 30.10 1.60
CA ALA A 207 -4.65 31.04 1.24
C ALA A 207 -5.30 30.68 -0.11
N SER A 208 -4.51 30.17 -1.07
CA SER A 208 -5.04 29.76 -2.37
C SER A 208 -5.91 28.51 -2.27
N ILE A 209 -5.50 27.46 -1.54
CA ILE A 209 -6.33 26.24 -1.39
C ILE A 209 -7.63 26.52 -0.63
N LYS A 210 -7.62 27.47 0.31
CA LYS A 210 -8.84 27.90 1.00
C LYS A 210 -9.84 28.48 0.01
N LYS A 211 -9.38 29.32 -0.92
CA LYS A 211 -10.21 29.90 -1.99
C LYS A 211 -10.65 28.84 -3.00
N GLN A 212 -9.77 27.91 -3.38
CA GLN A 212 -10.11 26.80 -4.28
C GLN A 212 -11.19 25.88 -3.70
N GLY A 213 -11.22 25.71 -2.38
CA GLY A 213 -12.24 24.90 -1.71
C GLY A 213 -13.62 25.55 -1.64
N GLU A 214 -13.75 26.86 -1.90
CA GLU A 214 -15.03 27.57 -1.84
C GLU A 214 -16.01 27.00 -2.89
N GLY A 215 -17.24 26.71 -2.46
CA GLY A 215 -18.29 26.18 -3.33
C GLY A 215 -18.32 24.65 -3.44
N ASN A 216 -17.33 23.93 -2.91
CA ASN A 216 -17.35 22.48 -2.77
C ASN A 216 -17.44 22.07 -1.28
N PRO A 217 -18.49 21.36 -0.84
CA PRO A 217 -18.68 21.01 0.57
C PRO A 217 -17.54 20.17 1.19
N ILE A 218 -17.00 19.21 0.43
CA ILE A 218 -15.91 18.33 0.89
C ILE A 218 -14.62 19.15 1.06
N LEU A 219 -14.26 19.94 0.05
CA LEU A 219 -13.06 20.77 0.06
C LEU A 219 -13.13 21.90 1.10
N THR A 220 -14.32 22.46 1.32
CA THR A 220 -14.56 23.52 2.32
C THR A 220 -14.30 23.02 3.75
N ASP A 221 -14.46 21.73 4.02
CA ASP A 221 -14.12 21.14 5.33
C ASP A 221 -12.61 20.87 5.50
N PHE A 222 -11.92 20.50 4.41
CA PHE A 222 -10.49 20.15 4.46
C PHE A 222 -9.59 21.36 4.64
N ALA A 223 -9.74 22.40 3.81
CA ALA A 223 -8.81 23.52 3.78
C ALA A 223 -8.65 24.22 5.16
N PRO A 224 -9.72 24.49 5.94
CA PRO A 224 -9.57 25.06 7.27
C PRO A 224 -8.80 24.16 8.24
N LYS A 225 -8.99 22.83 8.17
CA LYS A 225 -8.28 21.86 9.02
C LYS A 225 -6.80 21.79 8.70
N ILE A 226 -6.45 21.82 7.40
CA ILE A 226 -5.06 21.91 6.93
C ILE A 226 -4.45 23.21 7.47
N CYS A 227 -5.06 24.37 7.21
CA CYS A 227 -4.59 25.69 7.66
C CYS A 227 -4.38 25.77 9.18
N LYS A 228 -5.33 25.25 9.96
CA LYS A 228 -5.23 25.18 11.43
C LYS A 228 -4.04 24.32 11.86
N THR A 229 -3.89 23.14 11.26
CA THR A 229 -2.79 22.22 11.59
C THR A 229 -1.45 22.82 11.23
N THR A 230 -1.31 23.46 10.06
CA THR A 230 -0.09 24.19 9.68
C THR A 230 0.23 25.32 10.65
N SER A 231 -0.77 26.10 11.07
CA SER A 231 -0.57 27.17 12.05
C SER A 231 -0.01 26.63 13.38
N ASN A 232 -0.49 25.46 13.83
CA ASN A 232 0.01 24.80 15.04
C ASN A 232 1.46 24.28 14.90
N TYR A 233 1.90 23.96 13.69
CA TYR A 233 3.26 23.50 13.40
C TYR A 233 4.21 24.64 13.02
N ALA A 234 3.71 25.81 12.64
CA ALA A 234 4.48 26.89 12.02
C ALA A 234 5.67 27.39 12.85
N SER A 235 5.62 27.28 14.18
CA SER A 235 6.70 27.70 15.05
C SER A 235 7.95 26.81 14.95
N GLY A 236 7.80 25.54 14.58
CA GLY A 236 8.90 24.56 14.54
C GLY A 236 9.15 23.92 13.18
N LEU A 237 8.31 24.17 12.18
CA LEU A 237 8.35 23.47 10.88
C LEU A 237 9.54 23.87 10.00
N PHE A 238 10.08 25.07 10.19
CA PHE A 238 11.01 25.70 9.25
C PHE A 238 12.46 25.75 9.75
N HIS A 239 12.75 25.44 11.01
CA HIS A 239 14.10 25.64 11.58
C HIS A 239 15.23 24.92 10.83
N SER A 240 14.95 23.81 10.15
CA SER A 240 15.92 23.07 9.36
C SER A 240 16.43 23.81 8.12
N TYR A 241 15.75 24.87 7.67
CA TYR A 241 16.19 25.69 6.52
C TYR A 241 17.28 26.69 6.90
N ASP A 242 17.25 27.23 8.12
CA ASP A 242 18.27 28.19 8.59
C ASP A 242 19.41 27.49 9.35
N ASN A 243 19.21 26.26 9.81
CA ASN A 243 20.21 25.47 10.54
C ASN A 243 20.27 24.03 10.03
N LEU A 244 21.39 23.69 9.37
CA LEU A 244 21.64 22.38 8.77
C LEU A 244 21.84 21.26 9.81
N ASP A 245 22.22 21.60 11.05
CA ASP A 245 22.39 20.62 12.14
C ASP A 245 21.05 20.09 12.66
N ILE A 246 19.95 20.77 12.31
CA ILE A 246 18.61 20.39 12.74
C ILE A 246 17.94 19.57 11.61
N PRO A 247 17.75 18.25 11.80
CA PRO A 247 17.18 17.43 10.75
C PRO A 247 15.71 17.78 10.50
N ARG A 248 15.34 17.84 9.21
CA ARG A 248 13.98 18.09 8.73
C ARG A 248 12.97 17.02 9.15
N THR A 249 13.42 15.77 9.22
CA THR A 249 12.61 14.62 9.62
C THR A 249 13.36 13.73 10.60
N ASN A 250 12.64 13.03 11.46
CA ASN A 250 13.18 12.01 12.36
C ASN A 250 12.93 10.58 11.85
N ASN A 251 12.55 10.44 10.57
CA ASN A 251 12.07 9.18 9.99
C ASN A 251 13.10 8.05 10.04
N GLU A 252 14.40 8.37 9.93
CA GLU A 252 15.49 7.38 10.01
C GLU A 252 15.51 6.71 11.38
N ARG A 253 15.55 7.51 12.46
CA ARG A 253 15.48 6.99 13.84
C ARG A 253 14.20 6.20 14.08
N GLU A 254 13.06 6.67 13.59
CA GLU A 254 11.81 5.92 13.71
C GLU A 254 11.83 4.59 12.95
N SER A 255 12.54 4.54 11.83
CA SER A 255 12.70 3.33 11.04
C SER A 255 13.61 2.33 11.75
N GLU A 256 14.71 2.78 12.35
CA GLU A 256 15.57 1.97 13.22
C GLU A 256 14.77 1.36 14.38
N PHE A 257 13.99 2.17 15.12
CA PHE A 257 13.15 1.67 16.20
C PHE A 257 12.09 0.65 15.73
N ARG A 258 11.50 0.88 14.56
CA ARG A 258 10.51 -0.05 13.97
C ARG A 258 11.16 -1.35 13.52
N GLU A 259 12.34 -1.28 12.91
CA GLU A 259 13.09 -2.46 12.51
C GLU A 259 13.49 -3.28 13.72
N PHE A 260 14.00 -2.63 14.76
CA PHE A 260 14.31 -3.26 16.04
C PHE A 260 13.09 -4.01 16.60
N LYS A 261 11.93 -3.35 16.71
CA LYS A 261 10.68 -3.98 17.18
C LYS A 261 10.24 -5.15 16.29
N ARG A 262 10.37 -5.02 14.97
CA ARG A 262 9.99 -6.07 14.02
C ARG A 262 10.87 -7.30 14.16
N ARG A 263 12.19 -7.12 14.23
CA ARG A 263 13.14 -8.21 14.47
C ARG A 263 12.76 -8.91 15.77
N PHE A 264 12.56 -8.14 16.85
CA PHE A 264 12.18 -8.67 18.15
C PHE A 264 10.89 -9.51 18.13
N LEU A 265 9.85 -9.04 17.42
CA LEU A 265 8.59 -9.77 17.27
C LEU A 265 8.77 -11.10 16.52
N LYS A 266 9.57 -11.12 15.45
CA LYS A 266 9.84 -12.36 14.68
C LYS A 266 10.50 -13.44 15.53
N ILE A 267 11.30 -13.01 16.50
CA ILE A 267 12.15 -13.87 17.33
C ILE A 267 11.37 -14.43 18.51
N THR A 268 10.66 -13.56 19.20
CA THR A 268 10.08 -13.86 20.52
C THR A 268 8.59 -14.16 20.46
N GLY A 269 7.98 -14.01 19.27
CA GLY A 269 6.53 -14.03 19.09
C GLY A 269 5.83 -12.84 19.77
N GLN A 270 4.50 -12.73 19.61
CA GLN A 270 3.74 -11.61 20.19
C GLN A 270 3.80 -11.58 21.73
N LYS A 271 3.70 -12.74 22.39
CA LYS A 271 3.74 -12.83 23.86
C LYS A 271 5.12 -12.49 24.42
N GLY A 272 6.19 -13.00 23.80
CA GLY A 272 7.56 -12.70 24.21
C GLY A 272 7.96 -11.25 23.94
N ALA A 273 7.46 -10.65 22.84
CA ALA A 273 7.70 -9.25 22.54
C ALA A 273 7.11 -8.32 23.62
N THR A 274 5.86 -8.56 24.04
CA THR A 274 5.18 -7.74 25.06
C THR A 274 5.83 -7.89 26.44
N LEU A 275 6.09 -9.12 26.90
CA LEU A 275 6.75 -9.38 28.18
C LEU A 275 8.12 -8.70 28.25
N ARG A 276 8.91 -8.79 27.18
CA ARG A 276 10.26 -8.24 27.17
C ARG A 276 10.32 -6.73 26.87
N LEU A 277 9.30 -6.14 26.24
CA LEU A 277 9.13 -4.67 26.16
C LEU A 277 8.87 -4.05 27.53
N ILE A 278 8.14 -4.77 28.39
CA ILE A 278 7.83 -4.36 29.78
C ILE A 278 9.05 -4.56 30.71
N GLN A 279 9.89 -5.57 30.44
CA GLN A 279 11.02 -5.94 31.30
C GLN A 279 12.35 -5.18 31.06
N ARG A 280 12.44 -4.21 30.14
CA ARG A 280 13.73 -3.54 29.89
C ARG A 280 14.07 -2.42 30.88
N SER A 281 14.79 -2.82 31.93
CA SER A 281 16.11 -2.28 32.23
C SER A 281 17.14 -3.17 31.51
N GLY A 282 17.96 -2.64 30.59
CA GLY A 282 19.08 -3.36 29.98
C GLY A 282 19.10 -3.38 28.44
N ALA A 283 20.24 -2.98 27.88
CA ALA A 283 20.44 -2.74 26.46
C ALA A 283 21.06 -3.99 25.76
N TRP A 284 20.42 -4.39 24.66
CA TRP A 284 20.91 -5.32 23.63
C TRP A 284 20.88 -6.83 23.95
N GLU A 285 20.23 -7.59 23.07
CA GLU A 285 20.40 -9.03 22.90
C GLU A 285 20.53 -9.26 21.39
N LEU A 286 21.63 -9.89 20.95
CA LEU A 286 21.92 -10.24 19.57
C LEU A 286 21.48 -11.68 19.34
N ILE A 287 20.71 -11.94 18.28
CA ILE A 287 20.57 -13.30 17.77
C ILE A 287 21.87 -13.69 17.09
N PRO A 288 22.39 -14.92 17.31
CA PRO A 288 23.52 -15.42 16.55
C PRO A 288 23.11 -15.55 15.08
N THR A 289 23.58 -14.61 14.26
CA THR A 289 23.80 -14.88 12.86
C THR A 289 25.04 -15.78 12.78
N PRO A 290 25.03 -16.86 11.99
CA PRO A 290 26.24 -17.61 11.72
C PRO A 290 27.33 -16.62 11.26
N ASN A 291 28.47 -16.62 11.93
CA ASN A 291 29.51 -15.61 11.77
C ASN A 291 30.41 -15.87 10.57
N SER A 292 30.24 -17.02 9.91
CA SER A 292 31.01 -17.42 8.74
C SER A 292 30.16 -18.21 7.73
N ILE A 293 30.62 -18.21 6.48
CA ILE A 293 30.04 -19.04 5.41
C ILE A 293 30.02 -20.53 5.81
N SER A 294 31.04 -21.01 6.52
CA SER A 294 31.12 -22.41 6.97
C SER A 294 29.99 -22.77 7.93
N GLU A 295 29.64 -21.87 8.86
CA GLU A 295 28.53 -22.09 9.79
C GLU A 295 27.18 -22.01 9.08
N ILE A 296 27.03 -21.12 8.08
CA ILE A 296 25.84 -21.08 7.22
C ILE A 296 25.68 -22.40 6.47
N VAL A 297 26.76 -22.90 5.84
CA VAL A 297 26.76 -24.16 5.10
C VAL A 297 26.40 -25.31 6.03
N SER A 298 27.00 -25.39 7.22
CA SER A 298 26.69 -26.42 8.21
C SER A 298 25.23 -26.38 8.68
N ALA A 299 24.65 -25.20 8.83
CA ALA A 299 23.24 -25.06 9.22
C ALA A 299 22.29 -25.48 8.08
N ILE A 300 22.61 -25.10 6.83
CA ILE A 300 21.80 -25.48 5.66
C ILE A 300 21.92 -26.98 5.37
N SER A 301 23.10 -27.58 5.51
CA SER A 301 23.33 -29.01 5.22
C SER A 301 22.56 -29.96 6.14
N GLN A 302 22.06 -29.47 7.27
CA GLN A 302 21.20 -30.25 8.18
C GLN A 302 19.74 -30.33 7.70
N THR A 303 19.36 -29.57 6.68
CA THR A 303 17.99 -29.59 6.12
C THR A 303 17.89 -30.65 5.03
N ASP A 304 16.90 -31.53 5.11
CA ASP A 304 16.65 -32.52 4.05
C ASP A 304 16.29 -31.83 2.72
N PHE A 305 16.96 -32.22 1.64
CA PHE A 305 16.78 -31.58 0.33
C PHE A 305 15.40 -31.86 -0.28
N GLY A 306 14.84 -33.05 -0.03
CA GLY A 306 13.50 -33.43 -0.49
C GLY A 306 12.41 -32.61 0.23
N GLU A 307 12.51 -32.50 1.54
CA GLU A 307 11.63 -31.67 2.38
C GLU A 307 11.75 -30.18 2.00
N PHE A 308 12.95 -29.68 1.77
CA PHE A 308 13.16 -28.32 1.26
C PHE A 308 12.49 -28.10 -0.10
N CYS A 309 12.64 -29.02 -1.05
CA CYS A 309 11.99 -28.91 -2.36
C CYS A 309 10.46 -28.89 -2.24
N LYS A 310 9.89 -29.76 -1.39
CA LYS A 310 8.45 -29.82 -1.10
C LYS A 310 7.95 -28.51 -0.48
N GLU A 311 8.63 -27.99 0.53
CA GLU A 311 8.28 -26.71 1.15
C GLU A 311 8.44 -25.53 0.19
N ARG A 312 9.49 -25.54 -0.64
CA ARG A 312 9.68 -24.52 -1.68
C ARG A 312 8.54 -24.54 -2.69
N GLN A 313 8.09 -25.72 -3.13
CA GLN A 313 6.95 -25.87 -4.03
C GLN A 313 5.65 -25.41 -3.36
N ARG A 314 5.39 -25.81 -2.11
CA ARG A 314 4.26 -25.32 -1.31
C ARG A 314 4.23 -23.79 -1.22
N VAL A 315 5.36 -23.17 -0.91
CA VAL A 315 5.49 -21.71 -0.86
C VAL A 315 5.25 -21.08 -2.23
N ARG A 316 5.76 -21.68 -3.31
CA ARG A 316 5.52 -21.22 -4.68
C ARG A 316 4.04 -21.29 -5.05
N SER A 317 3.39 -22.45 -4.93
CA SER A 317 1.96 -22.63 -5.22
C SER A 317 1.08 -21.72 -4.37
N HIS A 318 1.45 -21.50 -3.10
CA HIS A 318 0.79 -20.48 -2.27
C HIS A 318 0.97 -19.07 -2.84
N ARG A 319 2.19 -18.68 -3.21
CA ARG A 319 2.51 -17.36 -3.78
C ARG A 319 1.90 -17.13 -5.16
N GLU A 320 1.72 -18.17 -5.98
CA GLU A 320 1.08 -18.07 -7.30
C GLU A 320 -0.34 -17.48 -7.20
N ARG A 321 -1.10 -17.83 -6.15
CA ARG A 321 -2.43 -17.24 -5.88
C ARG A 321 -2.37 -15.73 -5.67
N PHE A 322 -1.22 -15.22 -5.22
CA PHE A 322 -0.97 -13.80 -4.97
C PHE A 322 -0.12 -13.18 -6.09
N ARG A 323 0.09 -13.85 -7.23
CA ARG A 323 0.98 -13.37 -8.29
C ARG A 323 0.59 -11.98 -8.76
N LEU A 324 -0.70 -11.71 -8.89
CA LEU A 324 -1.24 -10.41 -9.30
C LEU A 324 -1.51 -9.46 -8.13
N HIS A 325 -1.14 -9.82 -6.90
CA HIS A 325 -1.37 -9.01 -5.70
C HIS A 325 -0.20 -8.06 -5.46
N THR A 326 0.16 -7.28 -6.48
CA THR A 326 1.18 -6.24 -6.38
C THR A 326 0.56 -4.84 -6.30
N ARG A 327 1.17 -4.01 -5.44
CA ARG A 327 0.89 -2.57 -5.34
C ARG A 327 1.76 -1.72 -6.26
N SER A 328 2.83 -2.27 -6.84
CA SER A 328 3.63 -1.51 -7.80
C SER A 328 2.78 -1.26 -9.06
N ALA A 329 2.76 -0.01 -9.53
CA ALA A 329 2.13 0.37 -10.80
C ALA A 329 2.76 -0.40 -11.95
N ASP A 330 4.08 -0.24 -12.09
CA ASP A 330 4.86 -0.86 -13.15
C ASP A 330 4.74 -2.38 -13.14
N GLN A 331 4.85 -3.01 -11.96
CA GLN A 331 4.73 -4.46 -11.87
C GLN A 331 3.32 -4.94 -12.24
N ALA A 332 2.28 -4.23 -11.83
CA ALA A 332 0.91 -4.56 -12.21
C ALA A 332 0.70 -4.43 -13.71
N ASN A 333 1.16 -3.35 -14.32
CA ASN A 333 1.03 -3.11 -15.76
C ASN A 333 1.81 -4.16 -16.56
N ASN A 334 3.02 -4.49 -16.14
CA ASN A 334 3.80 -5.57 -16.74
C ASN A 334 3.11 -6.93 -16.62
N GLN A 335 2.42 -7.19 -15.52
CA GLN A 335 1.66 -8.44 -15.34
C GLN A 335 0.42 -8.48 -16.22
N LEU A 336 -0.33 -7.38 -16.34
CA LEU A 336 -1.49 -7.28 -17.24
C LEU A 336 -1.07 -7.40 -18.70
N LYS A 337 0.03 -6.75 -19.10
CA LYS A 337 0.62 -6.88 -20.43
C LYS A 337 0.93 -8.34 -20.78
N LYS A 338 1.56 -9.09 -19.85
CA LYS A 338 1.82 -10.53 -20.05
C LYS A 338 0.55 -11.37 -20.17
N LEU A 339 -0.52 -11.01 -19.46
CA LEU A 339 -1.81 -11.69 -19.64
C LEU A 339 -2.40 -11.38 -21.02
N ARG A 340 -2.27 -10.13 -21.47
CA ARG A 340 -2.74 -9.69 -22.78
C ARG A 340 -2.01 -10.40 -23.91
N GLU A 341 -0.67 -10.48 -23.85
CA GLU A 341 0.15 -11.22 -24.82
C GLU A 341 -0.34 -12.69 -24.92
N ARG A 342 -0.51 -13.37 -23.79
CA ARG A 342 -1.04 -14.74 -23.74
C ARG A 342 -2.48 -14.85 -24.27
N TRP A 343 -3.32 -13.86 -24.03
CA TRP A 343 -4.71 -13.86 -24.52
C TRP A 343 -4.79 -13.69 -26.04
N LEU A 344 -3.95 -12.84 -26.61
CA LEU A 344 -3.90 -12.61 -28.06
C LEU A 344 -3.31 -13.81 -28.83
N GLU A 345 -2.51 -14.64 -28.17
CA GLU A 345 -2.02 -15.91 -28.73
C GLU A 345 -3.12 -16.99 -28.84
N ILE A 346 -4.27 -16.80 -28.16
CA ILE A 346 -5.41 -17.73 -28.28
C ILE A 346 -6.14 -17.46 -29.61
N PRO A 347 -6.25 -18.48 -30.50
CA PRO A 347 -7.00 -18.34 -31.74
C PRO A 347 -8.50 -18.14 -31.46
N ALA A 348 -9.08 -17.05 -31.96
CA ALA A 348 -10.51 -16.77 -31.77
C ALA A 348 -11.42 -17.80 -32.48
N ASP A 349 -10.94 -18.40 -33.57
CA ASP A 349 -11.71 -19.30 -34.42
C ASP A 349 -11.88 -20.72 -33.82
N GLU A 350 -10.96 -21.15 -32.94
CA GLU A 350 -10.95 -22.52 -32.37
C GLU A 350 -11.78 -22.67 -31.08
N LEU A 351 -12.43 -21.59 -30.62
CA LEU A 351 -13.31 -21.58 -29.44
C LEU A 351 -14.81 -21.63 -29.78
N SER A 352 -15.15 -21.67 -31.07
CA SER A 352 -16.54 -21.67 -31.58
C SER A 352 -17.11 -23.07 -31.88
N GLU A 353 -16.39 -24.15 -31.57
CA GLU A 353 -16.87 -25.54 -31.54
C GLU A 353 -17.18 -25.99 -30.09
#